data_AF-A0AAN7T3R1-F1
#
_entry.id   AF-A0AAN7T3R1-F1
#
_cell.length_a   1.000
_cell.length_b   1.000
_cell.length_c   1.000
_cell.angle_alpha   90.00
_cell.angle_beta   90.00
_cell.angle_gamma   90.00
#
_symmetry.space_group_name_H-M   'P 1'
#
loop_
_entity.id
_entity.type
_entity.pdbx_description
1 polymer ?
#
loop_
_entity_poly.entity_id
_entity_poly.type
_entity_poly.pdbx_seq_one_letter_code
_entity_poly.pdbx_strand_id
1 'polypeptide(L)'
;MAELPPVRRIVTDHGPEGKAIIGQDQILTPANPLDPSGGPPPPNSLIPGFTSIFRTDGHPASAQGPWTDPHGQMQNLVSNEGVVCRIVDFPPVPEDAPRELRDQVNIFHRTTSVDYGVVLEGELDLVLDDGVRTTMRKGDVVVQRGTNHLWQNK
;
A
#
# COMPACT_ATOMS: atom_id res chain seq x y z
N MET A 1 8.77 -2.45 -18.66
CA MET A 1 9.22 -2.43 -17.26
C MET A 1 9.13 -3.84 -16.70
N ALA A 2 10.02 -4.26 -15.81
CA ALA A 2 9.86 -5.55 -15.15
C ALA A 2 8.70 -5.45 -14.15
N GLU A 3 7.74 -6.37 -14.23
CA GLU A 3 6.68 -6.50 -13.24
C GLU A 3 7.30 -6.90 -11.89
N LEU A 4 6.89 -6.23 -10.81
CA LEU A 4 7.26 -6.64 -9.46
C LEU A 4 6.66 -8.02 -9.16
N PRO A 5 7.34 -8.86 -8.37
CA PRO A 5 6.81 -10.17 -8.03
C PRO A 5 5.50 -10.03 -7.24
N PRO A 6 4.54 -10.96 -7.43
CA PRO A 6 3.30 -10.91 -6.68
C PRO A 6 3.55 -11.19 -5.19
N VAL A 7 2.64 -10.71 -4.34
CA VAL A 7 2.80 -10.79 -2.89
C VAL A 7 2.23 -12.09 -2.36
N ARG A 8 3.04 -12.95 -1.72
CA ARG A 8 2.53 -14.09 -0.95
C ARG A 8 2.11 -13.64 0.45
N ARG A 9 0.83 -13.78 0.78
CA ARG A 9 0.29 -13.56 2.13
C ARG A 9 0.01 -14.90 2.81
N ILE A 10 0.62 -15.08 3.98
CA ILE A 10 0.37 -16.22 4.87
C ILE A 10 -0.33 -15.69 6.12
N VAL A 11 -1.50 -16.23 6.43
CA VAL A 11 -2.31 -15.86 7.58
C VAL A 11 -2.37 -17.06 8.53
N THR A 12 -2.04 -16.83 9.80
CA THR A 12 -2.11 -17.84 10.86
C THR A 12 -3.44 -17.78 11.59
N ASP A 13 -3.91 -18.90 12.10
CA ASP A 13 -5.13 -18.99 12.92
C ASP A 13 -5.00 -20.09 13.98
N HIS A 14 -6.05 -20.33 14.77
CA HIS A 14 -6.18 -21.49 15.65
C HIS A 14 -7.22 -22.49 15.12
N GLY A 15 -6.83 -23.77 15.05
CA GLY A 15 -7.76 -24.84 14.72
C GLY A 15 -8.75 -25.15 15.85
N PRO A 16 -9.69 -26.10 15.67
CA PRO A 16 -10.70 -26.46 16.66
C PRO A 16 -10.15 -26.90 18.02
N GLU A 17 -8.92 -27.40 18.07
CA GLU A 17 -8.22 -27.80 19.31
C GLU A 17 -7.42 -26.65 19.96
N GLY A 18 -7.51 -25.42 19.43
CA GLY A 18 -6.73 -24.28 19.91
C GLY A 18 -5.25 -24.31 19.53
N LYS A 19 -4.83 -25.18 18.59
CA LYS A 19 -3.46 -25.22 18.06
C LYS A 19 -3.28 -24.22 16.93
N ALA A 20 -2.12 -23.56 16.88
CA ALA A 20 -1.76 -22.67 15.78
C ALA A 20 -1.68 -23.44 14.45
N ILE A 21 -2.26 -22.86 13.40
CA ILE A 21 -2.31 -23.40 12.03
C ILE A 21 -2.05 -22.29 11.01
N ILE A 22 -1.82 -22.70 9.76
CA ILE A 22 -1.94 -21.80 8.60
C ILE A 22 -3.42 -21.76 8.22
N GLY A 23 -4.06 -20.62 8.42
CA GLY A 23 -5.46 -20.39 8.04
C GLY A 23 -5.59 -20.07 6.55
N GLN A 24 -4.67 -19.28 6.01
CA GLN A 24 -4.60 -18.98 4.57
C GLN A 24 -3.15 -18.88 4.09
N ASP A 25 -2.92 -19.29 2.85
CA ASP A 25 -1.66 -19.11 2.12
C ASP A 25 -2.01 -18.80 0.66
N GLN A 26 -1.86 -17.54 0.27
CA GLN A 26 -2.34 -17.07 -1.03
C GLN A 26 -1.39 -16.07 -1.67
N ILE A 27 -1.35 -16.11 -3.00
CA ILE A 27 -0.69 -15.10 -3.81
C ILE A 27 -1.70 -14.00 -4.11
N LEU A 28 -1.38 -12.78 -3.71
CA LEU A 28 -2.18 -11.59 -3.93
C LEU A 28 -1.74 -10.87 -5.20
N THR A 29 -2.71 -10.27 -5.88
CA THR A 29 -2.50 -9.35 -7.00
C THR A 29 -2.80 -7.91 -6.58
N PRO A 30 -2.13 -6.91 -7.18
CA PRO A 30 -2.47 -5.50 -6.99
C PRO A 30 -3.83 -5.18 -7.60
N ALA A 31 -4.60 -4.34 -6.91
CA ALA A 31 -5.85 -3.78 -7.38
C ALA A 31 -5.64 -2.34 -7.90
N ASN A 32 -6.41 -1.97 -8.91
CA ASN A 32 -6.53 -0.61 -9.41
C ASN A 32 -7.42 0.20 -8.45
N PRO A 33 -6.91 1.24 -7.79
CA PRO A 33 -7.69 2.05 -6.85
C PRO A 33 -8.82 2.85 -7.51
N LEU A 34 -8.82 2.97 -8.84
CA LEU A 34 -9.85 3.64 -9.64
C LEU A 34 -10.90 2.67 -10.20
N ASP A 35 -10.70 1.35 -10.03
CA ASP A 35 -11.64 0.33 -10.47
C ASP A 35 -12.45 -0.21 -9.29
N PRO A 36 -13.76 0.10 -9.20
CA PRO A 36 -14.59 -0.38 -8.10
C PRO A 36 -14.79 -1.90 -8.10
N SER A 37 -14.47 -2.59 -9.20
CA SER A 37 -14.50 -4.06 -9.27
C SER A 37 -13.24 -4.73 -8.71
N GLY A 38 -12.20 -3.95 -8.38
CA GLY A 38 -10.94 -4.47 -7.81
C GLY A 38 -10.03 -5.15 -8.84
N GLY A 39 -10.25 -4.93 -10.13
CA GLY A 39 -9.38 -5.40 -11.20
C GLY A 39 -7.95 -4.83 -11.08
N PRO A 40 -6.94 -5.46 -11.71
CA PRO A 40 -5.57 -4.95 -11.67
C PRO A 40 -5.41 -3.63 -12.44
N PRO A 41 -4.39 -2.80 -12.12
CA PRO A 41 -4.03 -1.67 -12.96
C PRO A 41 -3.77 -2.12 -14.41
N PRO A 42 -4.20 -1.35 -15.43
CA PRO A 42 -3.90 -1.67 -16.80
C PRO A 42 -2.38 -1.77 -17.02
N PRO A 43 -1.91 -2.72 -17.86
CA PRO A 43 -0.49 -2.84 -18.18
C PRO A 43 0.08 -1.53 -18.70
N ASN A 44 1.30 -1.18 -18.26
CA ASN A 44 1.99 0.06 -18.64
C ASN A 44 1.23 1.35 -18.29
N SER A 45 0.24 1.31 -17.38
CA SER A 45 -0.38 2.52 -16.86
C SER A 45 0.49 3.18 -15.77
N LEU A 46 0.22 4.46 -15.50
CA LEU A 46 0.84 5.20 -14.39
C LEU A 46 0.04 5.08 -13.08
N ILE A 47 -0.95 4.20 -13.04
CA ILE A 47 -1.81 4.02 -11.87
C ILE A 47 -1.08 3.13 -10.86
N PRO A 48 -0.87 3.58 -9.61
CA PRO A 48 -0.27 2.73 -8.60
C PRO A 48 -1.14 1.51 -8.28
N GLY A 49 -0.52 0.34 -8.15
CA GLY A 49 -1.19 -0.89 -7.77
C GLY A 49 -1.27 -1.03 -6.25
N PHE A 50 -2.44 -1.35 -5.71
CA PHE A 50 -2.65 -1.49 -4.27
C PHE A 50 -2.95 -2.95 -3.90
N THR A 51 -2.09 -3.55 -3.07
CA THR A 51 -2.31 -4.90 -2.51
C THR A 51 -2.62 -4.79 -1.03
N SER A 52 -3.90 -4.86 -0.66
CA SER A 52 -4.35 -4.87 0.73
C SER A 52 -3.93 -6.18 1.43
N ILE A 53 -3.12 -6.08 2.48
CA ILE A 53 -2.62 -7.24 3.23
C ILE A 53 -3.54 -7.58 4.38
N PHE A 54 -3.79 -6.63 5.27
CA PHE A 54 -4.61 -6.83 6.46
C PHE A 54 -5.15 -5.51 7.01
N ARG A 55 -6.21 -5.59 7.81
CA ARG A 55 -6.78 -4.46 8.52
C ARG A 55 -7.29 -4.89 9.89
N THR A 56 -7.13 -4.01 10.87
CA THR A 56 -7.79 -4.14 12.18
C THR A 56 -8.83 -3.04 12.36
N ASP A 57 -9.82 -3.28 13.22
CA ASP A 57 -10.87 -2.31 13.54
C ASP A 57 -10.59 -1.51 14.82
N GLY A 58 -9.37 -1.61 15.37
CA GLY A 58 -9.03 -0.93 16.61
C GLY A 58 -7.60 -1.17 17.08
N HIS A 59 -7.24 -0.45 18.14
CA HIS A 59 -5.98 -0.61 18.87
C HIS A 59 -6.25 -0.54 20.39
N PRO A 60 -5.97 -1.60 21.17
CA PRO A 60 -5.41 -2.89 20.73
C PRO A 60 -6.36 -3.65 19.80
N ALA A 61 -5.79 -4.40 18.85
CA ALA A 61 -6.57 -5.19 17.90
C ALA A 61 -7.04 -6.51 18.52
N SER A 62 -8.23 -6.99 18.14
CA SER A 62 -8.60 -8.38 18.39
C SER A 62 -7.86 -9.27 17.40
N ALA A 63 -6.98 -10.14 17.90
CA ALA A 63 -6.21 -11.05 17.06
C ALA A 63 -7.05 -12.20 16.48
N GLN A 64 -8.24 -12.43 17.03
CA GLN A 64 -9.14 -13.52 16.68
C GLN A 64 -10.56 -12.97 16.48
N GLY A 65 -11.34 -13.60 15.61
CA GLY A 65 -12.67 -13.13 15.24
C GLY A 65 -13.05 -13.56 13.83
N PRO A 66 -14.20 -13.12 13.30
CA PRO A 66 -14.55 -13.39 11.92
C PRO A 66 -13.47 -12.82 10.99
N TRP A 67 -12.90 -13.67 10.15
CA TRP A 67 -11.93 -13.26 9.14
C TRP A 67 -12.63 -12.51 8.01
N THR A 68 -12.22 -11.26 7.79
CA THR A 68 -12.62 -10.47 6.62
C THR A 68 -11.39 -10.23 5.76
N ASP A 69 -11.33 -10.87 4.60
CA ASP A 69 -10.21 -10.71 3.68
C ASP A 69 -10.28 -9.35 2.97
N PRO A 70 -9.33 -8.41 3.17
CA PRO A 70 -9.36 -7.13 2.49
C PRO A 70 -8.85 -7.20 1.04
N HIS A 71 -8.33 -8.36 0.59
CA HIS A 71 -7.82 -8.51 -0.77
C HIS A 71 -8.96 -8.36 -1.80
N GLY A 72 -8.69 -7.59 -2.86
CA GLY A 72 -9.69 -7.28 -3.89
C GLY A 72 -10.78 -6.30 -3.46
N GLN A 73 -10.79 -5.85 -2.20
CA GLN A 73 -11.76 -4.87 -1.71
C GLN A 73 -11.19 -3.45 -1.76
N MET A 74 -12.02 -2.50 -2.18
CA MET A 74 -11.68 -1.09 -2.10
C MET A 74 -11.53 -0.67 -0.63
N GLN A 75 -10.38 -0.10 -0.29
CA GLN A 75 -10.06 0.37 1.06
C GLN A 75 -9.84 1.87 1.06
N ASN A 76 -10.40 2.57 2.05
CA ASN A 76 -10.05 3.96 2.29
C ASN A 76 -8.53 4.09 2.51
N LEU A 77 -7.97 5.23 2.11
CA LEU A 77 -6.54 5.52 2.27
C LEU A 77 -6.13 5.48 3.75
N VAL A 78 -6.98 6.05 4.61
CA VAL A 78 -6.84 6.07 6.07
C VAL A 78 -8.11 5.55 6.73
N SER A 79 -7.94 4.93 7.89
CA SER A 79 -9.02 4.60 8.82
C SER A 79 -8.84 5.42 10.09
N ASN A 80 -9.95 5.88 10.67
CA ASN A 80 -9.91 6.53 11.99
C ASN A 80 -9.64 5.54 13.13
N GLU A 81 -9.77 4.24 12.85
CA GLU A 81 -9.61 3.15 13.82
C GLU A 81 -8.72 2.05 13.25
N GLY A 82 -7.91 1.46 14.14
CA GLY A 82 -7.08 0.31 13.82
C GLY A 82 -5.86 0.61 12.95
N VAL A 83 -5.39 -0.42 12.26
CA VAL A 83 -4.18 -0.42 11.43
C VAL A 83 -4.55 -0.94 10.05
N VAL A 84 -4.04 -0.30 8.99
CA VAL A 84 -4.13 -0.80 7.63
C VAL A 84 -2.73 -1.17 7.14
N CYS A 85 -2.57 -2.41 6.69
CA CYS A 85 -1.34 -2.91 6.08
C CYS A 85 -1.58 -3.18 4.59
N ARG A 86 -0.79 -2.56 3.72
CA ARG A 86 -0.87 -2.72 2.27
C ARG A 86 0.51 -2.57 1.63
N ILE A 87 0.67 -3.13 0.44
CA ILE A 87 1.79 -2.89 -0.46
C ILE A 87 1.30 -2.01 -1.61
N VAL A 88 2.11 -1.04 -2.01
CA VAL A 88 1.79 -0.11 -3.11
C VAL A 88 2.92 -0.13 -4.12
N ASP A 89 2.58 -0.46 -5.36
CA ASP A 89 3.50 -0.48 -6.49
C ASP A 89 3.37 0.83 -7.25
N PHE A 90 4.39 1.68 -7.16
CA PHE A 90 4.43 2.96 -7.87
C PHE A 90 5.10 2.78 -9.23
N PRO A 91 4.40 2.92 -10.37
CA PRO A 91 5.05 2.94 -11.67
C PRO A 91 5.92 4.20 -11.81
N PRO A 92 7.07 4.12 -12.51
CA PRO A 92 7.88 5.29 -12.82
C PRO A 92 7.11 6.25 -13.71
N VAL A 93 7.22 7.53 -13.39
CA VAL A 93 6.57 8.61 -14.11
C VAL A 93 7.64 9.34 -14.93
N PRO A 94 7.62 9.22 -16.28
CA PRO A 94 8.63 9.86 -17.12
C PRO A 94 8.73 11.36 -16.85
N GLU A 95 9.95 11.89 -16.81
CA GLU A 95 10.18 13.32 -16.52
C GLU A 95 9.49 14.24 -17.56
N ASP A 96 9.42 13.77 -18.81
CA ASP A 96 8.80 14.44 -19.96
C ASP A 96 7.28 14.20 -20.07
N ALA A 97 6.68 13.42 -19.15
CA ALA A 97 5.23 13.26 -19.10
C ALA A 97 4.54 14.63 -18.87
N PRO A 98 3.36 14.86 -19.51
CA PRO A 98 2.60 16.09 -19.33
C PRO A 98 2.35 16.41 -17.86
N ARG A 99 2.46 17.69 -17.48
CA ARG A 99 2.35 18.10 -16.07
C ARG A 99 1.04 17.63 -15.44
N GLU A 100 -0.06 17.75 -16.18
CA GLU A 100 -1.39 17.34 -15.74
C GLU A 100 -1.45 15.85 -15.41
N LEU A 101 -0.73 15.02 -16.17
CA LEU A 101 -0.64 13.59 -15.92
C LEU A 101 0.20 13.30 -14.68
N ARG A 102 1.34 13.98 -14.53
CA ARG A 102 2.20 13.83 -13.34
C ARG A 102 1.48 14.25 -12.06
N ASP A 103 0.71 15.33 -12.11
CA ASP A 103 -0.05 15.83 -10.96
C ASP A 103 -1.20 14.88 -10.57
N GLN A 104 -1.74 14.11 -11.52
CA GLN A 104 -2.80 13.11 -11.23
C GLN A 104 -2.26 11.87 -10.51
N VAL A 105 -1.00 11.50 -10.72
CA VAL A 105 -0.42 10.27 -10.15
C VAL A 105 0.45 10.56 -8.92
N ASN A 106 1.11 11.72 -8.86
CA ASN A 106 1.88 12.18 -7.71
C ASN A 106 0.99 13.02 -6.79
N ILE A 107 0.03 12.37 -6.14
CA ILE A 107 -1.00 13.04 -5.34
C ILE A 107 -0.41 13.53 -4.01
N PHE A 108 -0.33 14.84 -3.84
CA PHE A 108 0.04 15.48 -2.57
C PHE A 108 -1.13 15.47 -1.61
N HIS A 109 -0.98 14.82 -0.46
CA HIS A 109 -2.07 14.62 0.49
C HIS A 109 -1.57 14.46 1.92
N ARG A 110 -2.53 14.50 2.85
CA ARG A 110 -2.32 14.29 4.27
C ARG A 110 -3.36 13.32 4.82
N THR A 111 -2.90 12.40 5.66
CA THR A 111 -3.74 11.50 6.45
C THR A 111 -3.60 11.83 7.94
N THR A 112 -4.68 11.61 8.70
CA THR A 112 -4.63 11.70 10.18
C THR A 112 -4.18 10.36 10.75
N SER A 113 -2.94 9.97 10.43
CA SER A 113 -2.35 8.69 10.81
C SER A 113 -0.86 8.82 11.14
N VAL A 114 -0.31 7.75 11.73
CA VAL A 114 1.13 7.50 11.72
C VAL A 114 1.37 6.30 10.81
N ASP A 115 2.20 6.47 9.79
CA ASP A 115 2.48 5.44 8.80
C ASP A 115 3.93 4.98 8.91
N TYR A 116 4.15 3.67 8.80
CA TYR A 116 5.48 3.09 8.66
C TYR A 116 5.65 2.62 7.22
N GLY A 117 6.31 3.44 6.40
CA GLY A 117 6.59 3.12 5.00
C GLY A 117 7.93 2.41 4.89
N VAL A 118 7.96 1.26 4.21
CA VAL A 118 9.20 0.48 3.96
C VAL A 118 9.35 0.29 2.47
N VAL A 119 10.52 0.64 1.92
CA VAL A 119 10.81 0.37 0.50
C VAL A 119 11.23 -1.09 0.36
N LEU A 120 10.39 -1.91 -0.27
CA LEU A 120 10.65 -3.34 -0.47
C LEU A 120 11.58 -3.60 -1.66
N GLU A 121 11.47 -2.80 -2.72
CA GLU A 121 12.24 -2.92 -3.96
C GLU A 121 12.35 -1.55 -4.64
N GLY A 122 13.44 -1.32 -5.39
CA GLY A 122 13.68 -0.05 -6.08
C GLY A 122 14.01 1.12 -5.17
N GLU A 123 13.67 2.33 -5.62
CA GLU A 123 13.80 3.59 -4.89
C GLU A 123 12.59 4.49 -5.15
N LEU A 124 12.30 5.40 -4.21
CA LEU A 124 11.13 6.27 -4.23
C LEU A 124 11.48 7.60 -3.55
N ASP A 125 11.13 8.72 -4.18
CA ASP A 125 11.26 10.03 -3.56
C ASP A 125 10.06 10.28 -2.63
N LEU A 126 10.35 10.55 -1.35
CA LEU A 126 9.40 11.18 -0.43
C LEU A 126 9.53 12.69 -0.57
N VAL A 127 8.44 13.36 -0.95
CA VAL A 127 8.38 14.82 -1.08
C VAL A 127 7.40 15.37 -0.06
N LEU A 128 7.81 16.40 0.66
CA LEU A 128 7.07 17.11 1.70
C LEU A 128 6.82 18.57 1.29
N ASP A 129 6.26 19.37 2.19
CA ASP A 129 5.98 20.79 1.96
C ASP A 129 7.25 21.56 1.55
N ASP A 130 7.06 22.67 0.83
CA ASP A 130 8.13 23.56 0.35
C ASP A 130 9.22 22.88 -0.50
N GLY A 131 8.90 21.73 -1.11
CA GLY A 131 9.80 21.00 -2.00
C GLY A 131 10.90 20.21 -1.27
N VAL A 132 10.83 20.13 0.06
CA VAL A 132 11.70 19.25 0.86
C VAL A 132 11.53 17.82 0.37
N ARG A 133 12.63 17.13 0.10
CA ARG A 133 12.58 15.76 -0.43
C ARG A 133 13.74 14.91 0.06
N THR A 134 13.52 13.60 0.10
CA THR A 134 14.57 12.61 0.27
C THR A 134 14.27 11.38 -0.58
N THR A 135 15.31 10.80 -1.19
CA THR A 135 15.21 9.53 -1.89
C THR A 135 15.34 8.39 -0.88
N MET A 136 14.34 7.53 -0.83
CA MET A 136 14.35 6.29 -0.06
C MET A 136 14.71 5.12 -0.98
N ARG A 137 15.55 4.21 -0.51
CA ARG A 137 16.00 3.02 -1.24
C ARG A 137 15.55 1.74 -0.55
N LYS A 138 15.63 0.62 -1.25
CA LYS A 138 15.36 -0.72 -0.69
C LYS A 138 15.93 -0.89 0.73
N GLY A 139 15.04 -1.21 1.67
CA GLY A 139 15.35 -1.38 3.09
C GLY A 139 15.18 -0.13 3.95
N ASP A 140 15.07 1.06 3.36
CA ASP A 140 14.79 2.29 4.10
C ASP A 140 13.37 2.27 4.66
N VAL A 141 13.23 2.86 5.85
CA VAL A 141 11.98 2.99 6.58
C VAL A 141 11.72 4.45 6.89
N VAL A 142 10.52 4.94 6.59
CA VAL A 142 10.04 6.24 7.07
C VAL A 142 8.94 6.06 8.10
N VAL A 143 8.99 6.92 9.12
CA VAL A 143 7.89 7.13 10.07
C VAL A 143 7.19 8.42 9.68
N GLN A 144 6.09 8.31 8.92
CA GLN A 144 5.28 9.45 8.50
C GLN A 144 4.34 9.86 9.63
N ARG A 145 4.49 11.07 10.17
CA ARG A 145 3.75 11.50 11.38
C ARG A 145 2.59 12.45 11.03
N GLY A 146 1.72 12.02 10.12
CA GLY A 146 0.56 12.80 9.68
C GLY A 146 0.95 14.08 8.95
N THR A 147 2.08 14.08 8.26
CA THR A 147 2.63 15.17 7.47
C THR A 147 2.12 15.12 6.03
N ASN A 148 1.99 16.30 5.40
CA ASN A 148 1.60 16.40 4.00
C ASN A 148 2.72 15.85 3.12
N HIS A 149 2.39 15.01 2.15
CA HIS A 149 3.40 14.32 1.35
C HIS A 149 2.88 13.83 -0.01
N LEU A 150 3.80 13.55 -0.92
CA LEU A 150 3.59 12.65 -2.06
C LEU A 150 4.74 11.64 -2.16
N TRP A 151 4.47 10.58 -2.91
CA TRP A 151 5.43 9.57 -3.31
C TRP A 151 5.69 9.73 -4.80
N GLN A 152 6.95 9.84 -5.20
CA GLN A 152 7.33 10.02 -6.60
C GLN A 152 8.33 8.96 -7.04
N ASN A 153 7.97 8.21 -8.07
CA ASN A 153 8.88 7.32 -8.79
C ASN A 153 9.22 7.96 -10.15
N LYS A 154 10.51 8.06 -10.50
CA LYS A 154 11.00 8.71 -11.73
C LYS A 154 11.50 7.67 -12.72
#